data_AF-A0A846NA07-F1
#
_entry.id   AF-A0A846NA07-F1
#
_cell.length_a   1.000
_cell.length_b   1.000
_cell.length_c   1.000
_cell.angle_alpha   90.00
_cell.angle_beta   90.00
_cell.angle_gamma   90.00
#
_symmetry.space_group_name_H-M   'P 1'
#
loop_
_entity.id
_entity.type
_entity.pdbx_description
1 polymer ?
#
loop_
_entity_poly.entity_id
_entity_poly.type
_entity_poly.pdbx_seq_one_letter_code
_entity_poly.pdbx_strand_id
1 'polypeptide(L)'
;MIGLDELRKRIDKLDDNILEALTSRIEIVKEIGLAKRRLKMSVHDPKRETKIANRVKRMAEAAGVDPIEISHIYQHIFSLCRKAQGDEYRAAYLGPRGTFCEQAARAYFEAKPATLVEKDSIKEVFRSVSAGETGYGIVPVENSIEGSVNIALDMLLESDCMVFG
;
A
#
# COMPACT_ATOMS: atom_id res chain seq x y z
N MET A 1 3.66 43.00 5.88
CA MET A 1 4.47 41.76 5.91
C MET A 1 3.62 40.73 6.62
N ILE A 2 3.27 39.62 5.99
CA ILE A 2 2.40 38.60 6.63
C ILE A 2 3.20 38.01 7.81
N GLY A 3 2.62 38.04 9.00
CA GLY A 3 3.26 37.50 10.19
C GLY A 3 3.33 35.96 10.14
N LEU A 4 4.31 35.37 10.81
CA LEU A 4 4.48 33.91 10.87
C LEU A 4 3.20 33.19 11.33
N ASP A 5 2.50 33.74 12.31
CA ASP A 5 1.25 33.17 12.83
C ASP A 5 0.10 33.23 11.81
N GLU A 6 0.08 34.24 10.94
CA GLU A 6 -0.92 34.33 9.89
C GLU A 6 -0.65 33.32 8.77
N LEU A 7 0.62 33.02 8.47
CA LEU A 7 0.99 31.93 7.57
C LEU A 7 0.62 30.56 8.16
N ARG A 8 0.85 30.34 9.46
CA ARG A 8 0.46 29.09 10.14
C ARG A 8 -1.05 28.86 10.09
N LYS A 9 -1.85 29.87 10.39
CA LYS A 9 -3.32 29.78 10.26
C LYS A 9 -3.80 29.44 8.85
N ARG A 10 -3.06 29.87 7.82
CA ARG A 10 -3.36 29.50 6.43
C ARG A 10 -3.03 28.03 6.15
N ILE A 11 -1.96 27.50 6.75
CA ILE A 11 -1.62 26.08 6.68
C ILE A 11 -2.67 25.26 7.42
N ASP A 12 -3.04 25.62 8.65
CA ASP A 12 -4.05 24.90 9.45
C ASP A 12 -5.36 24.75 8.65
N LYS A 13 -5.80 25.83 7.98
CA LYS A 13 -7.00 25.79 7.13
C LYS A 13 -6.83 24.90 5.89
N LEU A 14 -5.64 24.81 5.31
CA LEU A 14 -5.37 23.90 4.20
C LEU A 14 -5.38 22.45 4.69
N ASP A 15 -4.83 22.18 5.86
CA ASP A 15 -4.81 20.85 6.48
C ASP A 15 -6.22 20.38 6.82
N ASP A 16 -7.09 21.27 7.33
CA ASP A 16 -8.52 21.00 7.52
C ASP A 16 -9.19 20.55 6.21
N ASN A 17 -8.93 21.27 5.10
CA ASN A 17 -9.47 20.93 3.79
C ASN A 17 -8.94 19.60 3.26
N ILE A 18 -7.65 19.29 3.50
CA ILE A 18 -7.05 18.00 3.12
C ILE A 18 -7.75 16.88 3.86
N LEU A 19 -7.96 17.03 5.17
CA LEU A 19 -8.63 16.03 6.00
C LEU A 19 -10.09 15.82 5.57
N GLU A 20 -10.81 16.90 5.28
CA GLU A 20 -12.18 16.85 4.77
C GLU A 20 -12.26 16.12 3.42
N ALA A 21 -11.33 16.42 2.50
CA ALA A 21 -11.27 15.78 1.19
C ALA A 21 -10.93 14.28 1.30
N LEU A 22 -10.01 13.90 2.19
CA LEU A 22 -9.66 12.50 2.45
C LEU A 22 -10.84 11.73 3.06
N THR A 23 -11.54 12.34 4.02
CA THR A 23 -12.72 11.76 4.65
C THR A 23 -13.84 11.53 3.62
N SER A 24 -14.12 12.55 2.81
CA SER A 24 -15.10 12.44 1.72
C SER A 24 -14.72 11.35 0.72
N ARG A 25 -13.42 11.25 0.37
CA ARG A 25 -12.92 10.20 -0.51
C ARG A 25 -13.16 8.80 0.07
N ILE A 26 -12.94 8.60 1.37
CA ILE A 26 -13.19 7.33 2.05
C ILE A 26 -14.66 6.93 1.95
N GLU A 27 -15.59 7.84 2.19
CA GLU A 27 -17.03 7.53 2.12
C GLU A 27 -17.48 7.14 0.71
N ILE A 28 -17.06 7.89 -0.32
CA ILE A 28 -17.34 7.55 -1.73
C ILE A 28 -16.77 6.16 -2.06
N VAL A 29 -15.57 5.89 -1.58
CA VAL A 29 -14.90 4.60 -1.77
C VAL A 29 -15.71 3.47 -1.08
N LYS A 30 -16.22 3.65 0.14
CA LYS A 30 -17.11 2.66 0.79
C LYS A 30 -18.35 2.38 -0.05
N GLU A 31 -19.00 3.40 -0.60
CA GLU A 31 -20.15 3.25 -1.50
C GLU A 31 -19.80 2.46 -2.76
N ILE A 32 -18.66 2.77 -3.40
CA ILE A 32 -18.14 2.00 -4.54
C ILE A 32 -17.92 0.54 -4.16
N GLY A 33 -17.37 0.27 -2.97
CA GLY A 33 -17.15 -1.08 -2.45
C GLY A 33 -18.47 -1.86 -2.29
N LEU A 34 -19.52 -1.23 -1.78
CA LEU A 34 -20.86 -1.82 -1.70
C LEU A 34 -21.45 -2.09 -3.09
N ALA A 35 -21.32 -1.15 -4.02
CA ALA A 35 -21.80 -1.31 -5.40
C ALA A 35 -21.09 -2.46 -6.14
N LYS A 36 -19.75 -2.54 -6.05
CA LYS A 36 -18.96 -3.62 -6.67
C LYS A 36 -19.32 -4.99 -6.11
N ARG A 37 -19.54 -5.11 -4.78
CA ARG A 37 -19.99 -6.35 -4.13
C ARG A 37 -21.34 -6.83 -4.68
N ARG A 38 -22.32 -5.92 -4.85
CA ARG A 38 -23.62 -6.25 -5.47
C ARG A 38 -23.48 -6.75 -6.91
N LEU A 39 -22.51 -6.21 -7.65
CA LEU A 39 -22.21 -6.60 -9.03
C LEU A 39 -21.27 -7.83 -9.14
N LYS A 40 -20.89 -8.46 -8.01
CA LYS A 40 -19.90 -9.56 -7.96
C LYS A 40 -18.57 -9.23 -8.65
N MET A 41 -18.19 -7.95 -8.64
CA MET A 41 -16.92 -7.48 -9.19
C MET A 41 -15.84 -7.50 -8.11
N SER A 42 -14.58 -7.70 -8.52
CA SER A 42 -13.43 -7.52 -7.63
C SER A 42 -13.42 -6.09 -7.06
N VAL A 43 -13.28 -5.98 -5.74
CA VAL A 43 -13.17 -4.69 -5.04
C VAL A 43 -11.89 -3.98 -5.47
N HIS A 44 -10.81 -4.73 -5.65
CA HIS A 44 -9.52 -4.26 -6.18
C HIS A 44 -9.57 -4.04 -7.70
N ASP A 45 -9.20 -2.82 -8.14
CA ASP A 45 -9.12 -2.40 -9.55
C ASP A 45 -7.79 -1.68 -9.83
N PRO A 46 -6.70 -2.43 -10.07
CA PRO A 46 -5.37 -1.86 -10.27
C PRO A 46 -5.30 -0.96 -11.51
N LYS A 47 -6.09 -1.24 -12.56
CA LYS A 47 -6.15 -0.37 -13.75
C LYS A 47 -6.66 1.03 -13.39
N ARG A 48 -7.62 1.12 -12.46
CA ARG A 48 -8.11 2.41 -11.97
C ARG A 48 -7.05 3.14 -11.16
N GLU A 49 -6.34 2.44 -10.28
CA GLU A 49 -5.27 3.04 -9.46
C GLU A 49 -4.12 3.56 -10.33
N THR A 50 -3.64 2.79 -11.31
CA THR A 50 -2.61 3.23 -12.27
C THR A 50 -3.05 4.48 -13.04
N LYS A 51 -4.32 4.56 -13.47
CA LYS A 51 -4.86 5.77 -14.14
C LYS A 51 -4.82 7.00 -13.23
N ILE A 52 -5.11 6.84 -11.94
CA ILE A 52 -5.05 7.94 -10.98
C ILE A 52 -3.59 8.35 -10.74
N ALA A 53 -2.69 7.39 -10.49
CA ALA A 53 -1.26 7.62 -10.30
C ALA A 53 -0.66 8.42 -11.47
N ASN A 54 -0.92 8.01 -12.72
CA ASN A 54 -0.45 8.73 -13.91
C ASN A 54 -1.06 10.12 -14.08
N ARG A 55 -2.28 10.34 -13.58
CA ARG A 55 -2.92 11.66 -13.60
C ARG A 55 -2.26 12.59 -12.59
N VAL A 56 -2.06 12.12 -11.35
CA VAL A 56 -1.50 12.95 -10.27
C VAL A 56 -0.04 13.25 -10.48
N LYS A 57 0.73 12.30 -11.05
CA LYS A 57 2.12 12.50 -11.48
C LYS A 57 2.24 13.70 -12.43
N ARG A 58 1.42 13.73 -13.49
CA ARG A 58 1.38 14.85 -14.45
C ARG A 58 0.96 16.18 -13.82
N MET A 59 0.03 16.14 -12.86
CA MET A 59 -0.39 17.36 -12.14
C MET A 59 0.72 17.89 -11.22
N ALA A 60 1.47 17.00 -10.57
CA ALA A 60 2.61 17.38 -9.75
C ALA A 60 3.73 17.99 -10.58
N GLU A 61 4.09 17.38 -11.72
CA GLU A 61 5.05 17.93 -12.68
C GLU A 61 4.67 19.36 -13.08
N ALA A 62 3.40 19.59 -13.44
CA ALA A 62 2.91 20.92 -13.82
C ALA A 62 2.89 21.94 -12.67
N ALA A 63 2.79 21.48 -11.42
CA ALA A 63 2.79 22.31 -10.22
C ALA A 63 4.19 22.54 -9.63
N GLY A 64 5.23 21.93 -10.21
CA GLY A 64 6.60 21.98 -9.67
C GLY A 64 6.81 21.13 -8.41
N VAL A 65 5.98 20.10 -8.21
CA VAL A 65 6.10 19.13 -7.11
C VAL A 65 6.76 17.86 -7.62
N ASP A 66 7.61 17.24 -6.80
CA ASP A 66 8.28 15.99 -7.18
C ASP A 66 7.25 14.89 -7.51
N PRO A 67 7.27 14.30 -8.72
CA PRO A 67 6.29 13.32 -9.15
C PRO A 67 6.44 11.95 -8.46
N ILE A 68 7.61 11.66 -7.89
CA ILE A 68 7.87 10.45 -7.10
C ILE A 68 7.23 10.62 -5.72
N GLU A 69 7.50 11.74 -5.04
CA GLU A 69 6.93 12.04 -3.73
C GLU A 69 5.40 12.09 -3.75
N ILE A 70 4.79 12.71 -4.78
CA ILE A 70 3.33 12.71 -4.88
C ILE A 70 2.78 11.29 -5.08
N SER A 71 3.54 10.43 -5.77
CA SER A 71 3.11 9.05 -6.01
C SER A 71 3.08 8.28 -4.70
N HIS A 72 4.08 8.46 -3.82
CA HIS A 72 4.10 7.87 -2.47
C HIS A 72 2.90 8.32 -1.62
N ILE A 73 2.58 9.61 -1.62
CA ILE A 73 1.39 10.14 -0.92
C ILE A 73 0.12 9.44 -1.41
N TYR A 74 -0.04 9.30 -2.74
CA TYR A 74 -1.23 8.66 -3.30
C TYR A 74 -1.29 7.15 -3.02
N GLN A 75 -0.16 6.45 -2.93
CA GLN A 75 -0.14 5.06 -2.49
C GLN A 75 -0.66 4.91 -1.05
N HIS A 76 -0.27 5.81 -0.15
CA HIS A 76 -0.81 5.84 1.21
C HIS A 76 -2.31 6.14 1.23
N ILE A 77 -2.78 7.09 0.42
CA ILE A 77 -4.21 7.40 0.28
C ILE A 77 -5.00 6.17 -0.22
N PHE A 78 -4.46 5.43 -1.21
CA PHE A 78 -5.10 4.20 -1.67
C PHE A 78 -5.16 3.13 -0.58
N SER A 79 -4.05 2.94 0.16
CA SER A 79 -3.97 2.02 1.30
C SER A 79 -4.99 2.35 2.40
N LEU A 80 -5.11 3.63 2.77
CA LEU A 80 -6.11 4.13 3.74
C LEU A 80 -7.53 3.77 3.29
N CYS A 81 -7.83 4.03 2.02
CA CYS A 81 -9.13 3.77 1.43
C CYS A 81 -9.49 2.28 1.36
N ARG A 82 -8.54 1.41 1.01
CA ARG A 82 -8.74 -0.06 1.02
C ARG A 82 -9.10 -0.57 2.41
N LYS A 83 -8.34 -0.14 3.45
CA LYS A 83 -8.64 -0.48 4.85
C LYS A 83 -10.06 -0.08 5.25
N ALA A 84 -10.52 1.10 4.82
CA ALA A 84 -11.83 1.62 5.16
C ALA A 84 -13.01 0.89 4.46
N GLN A 85 -12.77 0.21 3.34
CA GLN A 85 -13.80 -0.61 2.66
C GLN A 85 -14.02 -1.97 3.31
N GLY A 86 -13.22 -2.30 4.33
CA GLY A 86 -13.16 -3.62 4.94
C GLY A 86 -12.46 -4.63 4.03
N ASP A 87 -11.54 -4.19 3.17
CA ASP A 87 -10.65 -5.15 2.49
C ASP A 87 -9.89 -5.92 3.57
N GLU A 88 -10.01 -7.25 3.53
CA GLU A 88 -9.21 -8.12 4.38
C GLU A 88 -7.74 -7.79 4.20
N TYR A 89 -6.98 -7.86 5.29
CA TYR A 89 -5.52 -7.74 5.24
C TYR A 89 -5.02 -8.74 4.20
N ARG A 90 -4.25 -8.30 3.21
CA ARG A 90 -3.65 -9.21 2.22
C ARG A 90 -2.16 -9.26 2.46
N ALA A 91 -1.64 -10.45 2.65
CA ALA A 91 -0.22 -10.67 2.90
C ALA A 91 0.33 -11.62 1.85
N ALA A 92 1.26 -11.14 1.03
CA ALA A 92 2.00 -11.97 0.11
C ALA A 92 3.02 -12.81 0.89
N TYR A 93 3.21 -14.07 0.55
CA TYR A 93 4.29 -14.88 1.10
C TYR A 93 5.02 -15.63 -0.02
N LEU A 94 6.30 -15.90 0.20
CA LEU A 94 7.07 -16.76 -0.70
C LEU A 94 6.56 -18.20 -0.64
N GLY A 95 6.00 -18.67 -1.75
CA GLY A 95 5.54 -20.04 -1.92
C GLY A 95 6.68 -21.07 -2.04
N PRO A 96 6.33 -22.35 -2.26
CA PRO A 96 4.97 -22.85 -2.39
C PRO A 96 4.18 -22.89 -1.07
N ARG A 97 2.90 -23.28 -1.12
CA ARG A 97 2.17 -23.72 0.09
C ARG A 97 2.95 -24.79 0.87
N GLY A 98 2.89 -24.71 2.19
CA GLY A 98 3.57 -25.56 3.16
C GLY A 98 4.93 -25.04 3.62
N THR A 99 5.43 -23.92 3.06
CA THR A 99 6.74 -23.38 3.43
C THR A 99 6.75 -22.71 4.81
N PHE A 100 7.96 -22.51 5.34
CA PHE A 100 8.18 -21.69 6.54
C PHE A 100 7.63 -20.27 6.39
N CYS A 101 7.65 -19.71 5.18
CA CYS A 101 7.06 -18.39 4.93
C CYS A 101 5.54 -18.39 5.08
N GLU A 102 4.84 -19.44 4.61
CA GLU A 102 3.40 -19.56 4.87
C GLU A 102 3.12 -19.72 6.37
N GLN A 103 3.88 -20.57 7.06
CA GLN A 103 3.71 -20.80 8.49
C GLN A 103 3.94 -19.52 9.30
N ALA A 104 4.99 -18.77 8.98
CA ALA A 104 5.27 -17.47 9.59
C ALA A 104 4.14 -16.47 9.31
N ALA A 105 3.63 -16.42 8.08
CA ALA A 105 2.49 -15.56 7.74
C ALA A 105 1.23 -15.94 8.54
N ARG A 106 0.92 -17.24 8.66
CA ARG A 106 -0.22 -17.72 9.46
C ARG A 106 -0.08 -17.36 10.94
N ALA A 107 1.10 -17.57 11.52
CA ALA A 107 1.35 -17.25 12.91
C ALA A 107 1.23 -15.74 13.18
N TYR A 108 1.81 -14.91 12.31
CA TYR A 108 1.77 -13.46 12.46
C TYR A 108 0.34 -12.90 12.38
N PHE A 109 -0.47 -13.41 11.45
CA PHE A 109 -1.84 -12.96 11.22
C PHE A 109 -2.89 -13.74 12.02
N GLU A 110 -2.50 -14.50 13.05
CA GLU A 110 -3.43 -15.27 13.89
C GLU A 110 -4.43 -14.37 14.61
N ALA A 111 -3.95 -13.30 15.26
CA ALA A 111 -4.79 -12.34 15.98
C ALA A 111 -5.60 -11.43 15.04
N LYS A 112 -5.21 -11.35 13.77
CA LYS A 112 -5.80 -10.44 12.79
C LYS A 112 -5.78 -11.06 11.39
N PRO A 113 -6.83 -11.83 11.03
CA PRO A 113 -6.84 -12.63 9.82
C PRO A 113 -6.55 -11.83 8.57
N ALA A 114 -5.60 -12.35 7.79
CA ALA A 114 -5.25 -11.86 6.47
C ALA A 114 -5.51 -12.93 5.42
N THR A 115 -6.01 -12.53 4.24
CA THR A 115 -5.95 -13.34 3.04
C THR A 115 -4.48 -13.50 2.63
N LEU A 116 -3.94 -14.71 2.79
CA LEU A 116 -2.59 -15.05 2.39
C LEU A 116 -2.52 -15.30 0.88
N VAL A 117 -1.59 -14.64 0.22
CA VAL A 117 -1.41 -14.68 -1.23
C VAL A 117 -0.05 -15.30 -1.54
N GLU A 118 -0.06 -16.47 -2.14
CA GLU A 118 1.16 -17.15 -2.60
C GLU A 118 1.80 -16.37 -3.77
N LYS A 119 3.12 -16.27 -3.77
CA LYS A 119 3.92 -15.73 -4.88
C LYS A 119 5.08 -16.67 -5.19
N ASP A 120 5.51 -16.72 -6.45
CA ASP A 120 6.48 -17.71 -6.93
C ASP A 120 7.93 -17.27 -6.68
N SER A 121 8.15 -16.01 -6.32
CA SER A 121 9.48 -15.48 -6.02
C SER A 121 9.47 -14.34 -5.01
N ILE A 122 10.63 -14.10 -4.37
CA ILE A 122 10.85 -12.97 -3.46
C ILE A 122 10.57 -11.65 -4.18
N LYS A 123 11.06 -11.49 -5.42
CA LYS A 123 10.81 -10.31 -6.25
C LYS A 123 9.32 -10.01 -6.42
N GLU A 124 8.51 -11.05 -6.60
CA GLU A 124 7.06 -10.87 -6.73
C GLU A 124 6.37 -10.52 -5.42
N VAL A 125 6.87 -11.00 -4.28
CA VAL A 125 6.41 -10.57 -2.96
C VAL A 125 6.65 -9.07 -2.80
N PHE A 126 7.88 -8.61 -3.06
CA PHE A 126 8.22 -7.18 -3.00
C PHE A 126 7.38 -6.35 -3.96
N ARG A 127 7.27 -6.76 -5.24
CA ARG A 127 6.43 -6.07 -6.23
C ARG A 127 4.98 -5.95 -5.76
N SER A 128 4.42 -7.01 -5.18
CA SER A 128 3.04 -7.03 -4.68
C SER A 128 2.82 -6.02 -3.56
N VAL A 129 3.81 -5.84 -2.69
CA VAL A 129 3.78 -4.84 -1.61
C VAL A 129 3.97 -3.42 -2.16
N SER A 130 4.99 -3.18 -2.97
CA SER A 130 5.26 -1.86 -3.56
C SER A 130 4.13 -1.37 -4.47
N ALA A 131 3.45 -2.28 -5.17
CA ALA A 131 2.28 -1.96 -5.99
C ALA A 131 0.99 -1.78 -5.16
N GLY A 132 1.02 -2.06 -3.86
CA GLY A 132 -0.14 -1.98 -2.97
C GLY A 132 -1.17 -3.09 -3.16
N GLU A 133 -0.86 -4.14 -3.94
CA GLU A 133 -1.72 -5.33 -4.12
C GLU A 133 -1.90 -6.13 -2.83
N THR A 134 -0.83 -6.16 -2.02
CA THR A 134 -0.80 -6.74 -0.68
C THR A 134 -0.24 -5.70 0.28
N GLY A 135 -0.80 -5.61 1.49
CA GLY A 135 -0.30 -4.68 2.51
C GLY A 135 0.98 -5.16 3.20
N TYR A 136 1.28 -6.45 3.10
CA TYR A 136 2.39 -7.12 3.78
C TYR A 136 3.04 -8.13 2.84
N GLY A 137 4.34 -8.35 3.03
CA GLY A 137 5.13 -9.35 2.34
C GLY A 137 5.95 -10.15 3.33
N ILE A 138 5.90 -11.48 3.24
CA ILE A 138 6.68 -12.41 4.06
C ILE A 138 7.71 -13.06 3.15
N VAL A 139 8.98 -12.77 3.44
CA VAL A 139 10.15 -13.32 2.74
C VAL A 139 11.14 -13.89 3.76
N PRO A 140 11.91 -14.92 3.41
CA PRO A 140 12.94 -15.42 4.30
C PRO A 140 14.13 -14.46 4.32
N VAL A 141 14.68 -14.20 5.51
CA VAL A 141 15.94 -13.45 5.67
C VAL A 141 17.16 -14.37 5.69
N GLU A 142 16.97 -15.61 6.12
CA GLU A 142 17.98 -16.66 6.16
C GLU A 142 17.38 -18.02 5.77
N ASN A 143 18.20 -18.92 5.24
CA ASN A 143 17.87 -20.31 4.97
C ASN A 143 18.94 -21.26 5.54
N SER A 144 18.62 -22.55 5.65
CA SER A 144 19.50 -23.55 6.26
C SER A 144 20.63 -24.06 5.35
N ILE A 145 20.74 -23.56 4.11
CA ILE A 145 21.69 -24.06 3.09
C ILE A 145 22.81 -23.04 2.85
N GLU A 146 22.44 -21.79 2.59
CA GLU A 146 23.32 -20.70 2.19
C GLU A 146 23.44 -19.60 3.26
N GLY A 147 22.67 -19.69 4.36
CA GLY A 147 22.62 -18.62 5.37
C GLY A 147 21.74 -17.47 4.88
N SER A 148 22.27 -16.24 4.82
CA SER A 148 21.50 -15.06 4.41
C SER A 148 20.90 -15.19 3.00
N VAL A 149 19.63 -14.82 2.86
CA VAL A 149 18.94 -14.80 1.58
C VAL A 149 19.23 -13.46 0.88
N ASN A 150 20.34 -13.40 0.15
CA ASN A 150 20.84 -12.17 -0.48
C ASN A 150 19.78 -11.45 -1.33
N ILE A 151 18.97 -12.19 -2.09
CA ILE A 151 17.91 -11.59 -2.91
C ILE A 151 16.85 -10.84 -2.10
N ALA A 152 16.60 -11.22 -0.84
CA ALA A 152 15.70 -10.48 0.04
C ALA A 152 16.34 -9.18 0.52
N LEU A 153 17.64 -9.21 0.83
CA LEU A 153 18.42 -8.03 1.21
C LEU A 153 18.54 -7.03 0.04
N ASP A 154 18.85 -7.52 -1.15
CA ASP A 154 18.91 -6.71 -2.37
C ASP A 154 17.56 -6.01 -2.62
N MET A 155 16.46 -6.75 -2.44
CA MET A 155 15.13 -6.19 -2.64
C MET A 155 14.72 -5.16 -1.58
N LEU A 156 15.23 -5.28 -0.36
CA LEU A 156 15.06 -4.24 0.66
C LEU A 156 15.82 -2.97 0.31
N LEU A 157 16.98 -3.08 -0.35
CA LEU A 157 17.76 -1.92 -0.81
C LEU A 157 17.15 -1.24 -2.04
N GLU A 158 16.52 -2.02 -2.93
CA GLU A 158 15.96 -1.54 -4.21
C GLU A 158 14.50 -1.06 -4.12
N SER A 159 13.82 -1.26 -2.99
CA SER A 159 12.39 -0.92 -2.86
C SER A 159 12.12 0.02 -1.70
N ASP A 160 10.99 0.73 -1.76
CA ASP A 160 10.50 1.56 -0.66
C ASP A 160 9.78 0.75 0.44
N CYS A 161 9.96 -0.58 0.45
CA CYS A 161 9.36 -1.44 1.45
C CYS A 161 10.05 -1.28 2.80
N MET A 162 9.27 -1.05 3.86
CA MET A 162 9.79 -1.04 5.22
C MET A 162 9.68 -2.42 5.86
N VAL A 163 10.71 -2.81 6.62
CA VAL A 163 10.65 -3.98 7.50
C VAL A 163 9.70 -3.66 8.64
N PHE A 164 8.72 -4.54 8.86
CA PHE A 164 7.70 -4.40 9.88
C PHE A 164 7.66 -5.69 10.71
N GLY A 165 7.86 -5.56 12.01
CA GLY A 165 7.97 -6.66 12.97
C GLY A 165 8.11 -6.14 14.38
#